data_AF-A0A961YZN1-F1
#
_entry.id   AF-A0A961YZN1-F1
#
_cell.length_a   1.000
_cell.length_b   1.000
_cell.length_c   1.000
_cell.angle_alpha   90.00
_cell.angle_beta   90.00
_cell.angle_gamma   90.00
#
_symmetry.space_group_name_H-M   'P 1'
#
loop_
_entity.id
_entity.type
_entity.pdbx_description
1 polymer ?
#
loop_
_entity_poly.entity_id
_entity_poly.type
_entity_poly.pdbx_seq_one_letter_code
_entity_poly.pdbx_strand_id
1 'polypeptide(L)' 'MPVRLHQIETPEPLALDHRPVDALIPYARNARTHSEAQVALIAGSIREFGFVSPVLVDGAN' A
#
# COMPACT_ATOMS: atom_id res chain seq x y z
N MET A 1 34.52 -14.59 12.60
CA MET A 1 33.18 -14.89 13.14
C MET A 1 32.19 -14.83 11.97
N PRO A 2 31.67 -15.96 11.45
CA PRO A 2 30.73 -15.93 10.33
C PRO A 2 29.34 -15.48 10.82
N VAL A 3 28.78 -14.49 10.16
CA VAL A 3 27.42 -13.96 10.39
C VAL A 3 26.42 -15.02 9.94
N ARG A 4 25.51 -15.44 10.83
CA ARG A 4 24.37 -16.29 10.46
C ARG A 4 23.46 -15.49 9.53
N LEU A 5 23.44 -15.85 8.25
CA LEU A 5 22.39 -15.45 7.32
C LEU A 5 21.09 -16.04 7.84
N HIS A 6 20.21 -15.19 8.38
CA HIS A 6 18.84 -15.60 8.66
C HIS A 6 18.24 -16.01 7.32
N GLN A 7 17.86 -17.29 7.20
CA GLN A 7 17.10 -17.80 6.08
C GLN A 7 15.83 -16.95 5.99
N ILE A 8 15.76 -16.09 4.98
CA ILE A 8 14.54 -15.34 4.68
C ILE A 8 13.60 -16.39 4.09
N GLU A 9 12.62 -16.84 4.87
CA GLU A 9 11.48 -17.58 4.32
C GLU A 9 10.93 -16.76 3.16
N THR A 10 10.85 -17.36 1.98
CA THR A 10 10.23 -16.74 0.81
C THR A 10 8.83 -16.27 1.21
N PRO A 11 8.52 -14.96 1.16
CA PRO A 11 7.20 -14.49 1.51
C PRO A 11 6.19 -15.16 0.58
N GLU A 12 5.04 -15.55 1.13
CA GLU A 12 3.88 -16.00 0.35
C GLU A 12 3.66 -15.05 -0.85
N PRO A 13 3.30 -15.58 -2.02
CA PRO A 13 3.13 -14.76 -3.21
C PRO A 13 2.13 -13.64 -2.94
N LEU A 14 2.50 -12.42 -3.33
CA LEU A 14 1.65 -11.25 -3.18
C LEU A 14 0.33 -11.47 -3.94
N ALA A 15 -0.79 -11.46 -3.21
CA ALA A 15 -2.13 -11.59 -3.76
C ALA A 15 -2.74 -10.22 -4.08
N LEU A 16 -3.51 -10.14 -5.15
CA LEU A 16 -4.29 -8.95 -5.53
C LEU A 16 -5.77 -9.23 -5.33
N ASP A 17 -6.45 -8.33 -4.62
CA ASP A 17 -7.89 -8.43 -4.33
C ASP A 17 -8.56 -7.05 -4.49
N HIS A 18 -9.82 -7.05 -4.91
CA HIS A 18 -10.63 -5.83 -5.04
C HIS A 18 -11.50 -5.66 -3.80
N ARG A 19 -11.27 -4.59 -3.04
CA ARG A 19 -12.02 -4.28 -1.82
C ARG A 19 -12.67 -2.90 -1.90
N PRO A 20 -13.84 -2.70 -1.25
CA PRO A 20 -14.43 -1.39 -1.16
C PRO A 20 -13.61 -0.52 -0.19
N VAL A 21 -13.51 0.78 -0.48
CA VAL A 21 -12.60 1.69 0.25
C VAL A 21 -12.99 1.85 1.73
N ASP A 22 -14.28 1.73 2.04
CA ASP A 22 -14.84 1.82 3.39
C ASP A 22 -14.52 0.61 4.28
N ALA A 23 -14.10 -0.53 3.69
CA ALA A 23 -13.59 -1.67 4.45
C ALA A 23 -12.14 -1.47 4.93
N LEU A 24 -11.41 -0.51 4.35
CA LEU A 24 -10.00 -0.28 4.68
C LEU A 24 -9.84 0.54 5.96
N ILE A 25 -9.04 0.02 6.89
CA ILE A 25 -8.66 0.75 8.11
C ILE A 25 -7.37 1.54 7.84
N PRO A 26 -7.38 2.88 7.96
CA PRO A 26 -6.16 3.66 7.76
C PRO A 26 -5.08 3.31 8.79
N TYR A 27 -3.84 3.16 8.32
CA TYR A 27 -2.72 2.89 9.21
C TYR A 27 -2.39 4.12 10.07
N ALA A 28 -2.68 4.04 11.37
CA ALA A 28 -2.55 5.16 12.31
C ALA A 28 -1.14 5.75 12.43
N ARG A 29 -0.09 4.99 12.10
CA ARG A 29 1.31 5.45 12.13
C ARG A 29 1.85 5.81 10.75
N ASN A 30 0.98 6.07 9.78
CA ASN A 30 1.41 6.58 8.49
C ASN A 30 1.94 8.02 8.66
N ALA A 31 3.25 8.20 8.53
CA ALA A 31 3.89 9.52 8.63
C ALA A 31 3.66 10.40 7.39
N ARG A 32 3.10 9.84 6.31
CA ARG A 32 2.80 10.60 5.09
C ARG A 32 1.63 11.55 5.34
N THR A 33 1.86 12.82 5.09
CA THR A 33 0.84 13.85 5.02
C THR A 33 0.87 14.47 3.62
N HIS A 34 -0.30 14.82 3.10
CA HIS A 34 -0.45 15.43 1.79
C HIS A 34 -1.22 16.74 1.92
N SER A 35 -0.75 17.79 1.24
CA SER A 35 -1.51 19.03 1.09
C SER A 35 -2.68 18.85 0.13
N GLU A 36 -3.67 19.74 0.18
CA GLU A 36 -4.83 19.68 -0.73
C GLU A 36 -4.42 19.69 -2.21
N ALA A 37 -3.41 20.49 -2.57
CA ALA A 37 -2.87 20.53 -3.93
C ALA A 37 -2.27 19.18 -4.35
N GLN A 38 -1.56 18.50 -3.44
CA GLN A 38 -1.01 17.17 -3.71
C GLN A 38 -2.12 16.12 -3.86
N VAL A 39 -3.16 16.19 -3.02
CA VAL A 39 -4.34 15.32 -3.14
C VAL A 39 -5.02 15.51 -4.49
N ALA A 40 -5.16 16.76 -4.95
CA ALA A 40 -5.75 17.07 -6.25
C ALA A 40 -4.94 16.47 -7.41
N LEU A 41 -3.60 16.52 -7.34
CA LEU A 41 -2.73 15.90 -8.34
C LEU A 41 -2.86 14.38 -8.37
N ILE A 42 -2.89 13.73 -7.21
CA ILE A 42 -3.07 12.28 -7.10
C ILE A 42 -4.44 11.89 -7.69
N ALA A 43 -5.50 12.61 -7.32
CA ALA A 43 -6.83 12.36 -7.83
C ALA A 43 -6.92 12.62 -9.35
N GLY A 44 -6.20 13.61 -9.88
CA GLY A 44 -6.09 13.88 -11.32
C GLY A 44 -5.47 12.69 -12.05
N SER A 45 -4.33 12.20 -11.56
CA SER A 45 -3.63 11.03 -12.11
C SER A 45 -4.51 9.77 -12.12
N ILE A 46 -5.23 9.49 -11.03
CA ILE A 46 -6.15 8.34 -10.97
C ILE A 46 -7.28 8.47 -12.00
N ARG A 47 -7.77 9.68 -12.29
CA ARG A 47 -8.81 9.89 -13.31
C ARG A 47 -8.29 9.71 -14.73
N GLU A 48 -7.04 10.09 -14.99
CA GLU A 48 -6.43 10.01 -16.32
C GLU A 48 -5.94 8.60 -16.66
N PHE A 49 -5.28 7.93 -15.70
CA PHE A 49 -4.59 6.66 -15.93
C PHE A 49 -5.25 5.46 -15.23
N GLY A 50 -6.25 5.69 -14.39
CA GLY A 50 -6.82 4.69 -13.52
C GLY A 50 -5.96 4.42 -12.27
N PHE A 51 -6.42 3.47 -11.45
CA PHE A 51 -5.72 3.06 -10.23
C PHE A 51 -4.68 1.98 -10.53
N VAL A 52 -3.45 2.41 -10.83
CA VAL A 52 -2.37 1.51 -11.34
C VAL A 52 -1.46 0.94 -10.25
N SER A 53 -1.51 1.47 -9.03
CA SER A 53 -0.68 1.03 -7.91
C SER A 53 -1.56 0.58 -6.75
N PRO A 54 -1.68 -0.74 -6.51
CA PRO A 54 -2.47 -1.27 -5.40
C PRO A 54 -2.01 -0.72 -4.05
N VAL A 55 -2.96 -0.51 -3.14
CA VAL A 55 -2.62 -0.21 -1.74
C VAL A 55 -2.11 -1.45 -1.04
N LEU A 56 -1.12 -1.29 -0.17
CA LEU A 56 -0.63 -2.36 0.69
C LEU A 56 -1.55 -2.47 1.90
N VAL A 57 -2.06 -3.68 2.14
CA VAL A 57 -2.87 -4.04 3.29
C VAL A 57 -2.14 -5.11 4.10
N ASP A 58 -2.32 -5.11 5.41
CA ASP A 58 -2.02 -6.30 6.20
C ASP A 58 -3.15 -7.34 6.02
N GLY A 59 -2.87 -8.62 6.23
CA GLY A 59 -3.64 -9.71 5.63
C GLY A 59 -5.17 -9.73 5.87
N ALA A 60 -5.69 -9.04 6.89
CA ALA A 60 -7.13 -9.01 7.19
C ALA A 60 -7.88 -7.80 6.62
N ASN A 61 -7.20 -6.75 6.15
CA ASN A 61 -7.79 -5.48 5.68
C ASN A 61 -8.09 -5.46 4.19
#